data_AF-A0A2K3DMU5-F1
#
_entry.id   AF-A0A2K3DMU5-F1
#
_cell.length_a   1.000
_cell.length_b   1.000
_cell.length_c   1.000
_cell.angle_alpha   90.00
_cell.angle_beta   90.00
_cell.angle_gamma   90.00
#
_symmetry.space_group_name_H-M   'P 1'
#
loop_
_entity.id
_entity.type
_entity.pdbx_description
1 polymer ?
#
loop_
_entity_poly.entity_id
_entity_poly.type
_entity_poly.pdbx_seq_one_letter_code
_entity_poly.pdbx_strand_id
1 'polypeptide(L)'
;MIKQHFVLTLLVICAAGGAWAQRGRRPPPSPVPAPVPSPSTGQEQVVWALAARGPFDLNGTDTSPGAVRRLLGAPKKAQTIRKKCKPDGGDLSWIPTSEVPRYVDVRFEIDPSILVSDAKELQILVLNRGALKPVFSSIEIMVKAGTSPATPLLLHTGSANETLKCPGINSFPLTAALKAQQLPGGYGPARDAVVLGVRINITATAVAKRGLLPSIGAVGLHVKK
;
A
#
# COMPACT_ATOMS: atom_id res chain seq x y z
N MET A 1 -11.03 9.33 40.29
CA MET A 1 -12.42 9.01 39.90
C MET A 1 -13.16 10.33 39.71
N ILE A 2 -13.33 10.81 38.48
CA ILE A 2 -14.00 12.08 38.16
C ILE A 2 -15.22 11.75 37.31
N LYS A 3 -16.41 11.96 37.87
CA LYS A 3 -17.70 11.81 37.18
C LYS A 3 -18.00 13.12 36.45
N GLN A 4 -18.10 13.08 35.11
CA GLN A 4 -18.65 14.17 34.32
C GLN A 4 -20.12 13.86 34.00
N HIS A 5 -21.01 14.73 34.47
CA HIS A 5 -22.42 14.75 34.13
C HIS A 5 -22.63 15.55 32.85
N PHE A 6 -23.25 14.95 31.83
CA PHE A 6 -23.74 15.63 30.64
C PHE A 6 -25.25 15.83 30.78
N VAL A 7 -25.69 17.09 30.77
CA VAL A 7 -27.11 17.49 30.80
C VAL A 7 -27.53 17.79 29.37
N LEU A 8 -28.53 17.05 28.86
CA LEU A 8 -29.10 17.24 27.53
C LEU A 8 -30.42 18.01 27.67
N THR A 9 -30.47 19.26 27.20
CA THR A 9 -31.68 20.09 27.20
C THR A 9 -32.39 19.94 25.87
N LEU A 10 -33.57 19.31 25.87
CA LEU A 10 -34.49 19.26 24.73
C LEU A 10 -35.29 20.57 24.66
N LEU A 11 -35.21 21.29 23.55
CA LEU A 11 -36.07 22.43 23.25
C LEU A 11 -37.18 21.97 22.28
N VAL A 12 -38.41 21.92 22.78
CA VAL A 12 -39.62 21.66 21.99
C VAL A 12 -40.23 23.01 21.63
N ILE A 13 -40.33 23.33 20.34
CA ILE A 13 -41.02 24.52 19.84
C ILE A 13 -42.34 24.07 19.20
N CYS A 14 -43.45 24.40 19.86
CA CYS A 14 -44.79 24.34 19.28
C CYS A 14 -45.08 25.64 18.53
N ALA A 15 -45.44 25.56 17.25
CA ALA A 15 -45.98 26.68 16.49
C ALA A 15 -47.40 26.36 16.01
N ALA A 16 -48.33 27.22 16.39
CA ALA A 16 -49.75 27.15 16.06
C ALA A 16 -50.10 28.09 14.90
N GLY A 17 -51.01 27.63 14.04
CA GLY A 17 -52.10 28.45 13.49
C GLY A 17 -51.83 29.32 12.26
N GLY A 18 -52.55 29.03 11.18
CA GLY A 18 -52.72 29.98 10.06
C GLY A 18 -53.30 29.33 8.80
N ALA A 19 -54.59 29.04 8.78
CA ALA A 19 -55.27 28.52 7.59
C ALA A 19 -55.72 29.69 6.68
N TRP A 20 -54.99 29.91 5.58
CA TRP A 20 -55.40 30.78 4.47
C TRP A 20 -55.79 29.93 3.26
N ALA A 21 -57.05 30.05 2.84
CA ALA A 21 -57.58 29.39 1.65
C ALA A 21 -56.98 30.04 0.38
N GLN A 22 -56.02 29.35 -0.25
CA GLN A 22 -55.45 29.75 -1.53
C GLN A 22 -56.26 29.17 -2.69
N ARG A 23 -56.72 30.06 -3.58
CA ARG A 23 -57.40 29.73 -4.83
C ARG A 23 -56.45 28.97 -5.76
N GLY A 24 -56.94 27.84 -6.29
CA GLY A 24 -56.17 26.88 -7.07
C GLY A 24 -55.45 27.48 -8.27
N ARG A 25 -54.12 27.54 -8.17
CA ARG A 25 -53.23 27.41 -9.33
C ARG A 25 -52.78 25.95 -9.34
N ARG A 26 -52.89 25.27 -10.49
CA ARG A 26 -52.29 23.94 -10.66
C ARG A 26 -50.80 24.04 -10.29
N PRO A 27 -50.31 23.24 -9.33
CA PRO A 27 -48.91 23.25 -9.00
C PRO A 27 -48.11 22.90 -10.26
N PRO A 28 -46.97 23.56 -10.51
CA PRO A 28 -46.07 23.15 -11.56
C PRO A 28 -45.72 21.66 -11.35
N PRO A 29 -45.55 20.88 -12.43
CA PRO A 29 -45.17 19.46 -12.30
C PRO A 29 -43.96 19.36 -11.38
N SER A 30 -44.08 18.53 -10.33
CA SER A 30 -43.00 18.32 -9.38
C SER A 30 -41.72 17.98 -10.15
N PRO A 31 -40.60 18.69 -9.90
CA PRO A 31 -39.34 18.35 -10.54
C PRO A 31 -39.06 16.88 -10.27
N VAL A 32 -38.81 16.13 -11.35
CA VAL A 32 -38.40 14.74 -11.27
C VAL A 32 -37.23 14.68 -10.29
N PRO A 33 -37.30 13.86 -9.21
CA PRO A 33 -36.20 13.73 -8.27
C PRO A 33 -34.93 13.42 -9.06
N ALA A 34 -33.89 14.23 -8.85
CA ALA A 34 -32.60 13.95 -9.47
C ALA A 34 -32.20 12.49 -9.10
N PRO A 35 -31.70 11.70 -10.07
CA PRO A 35 -31.29 10.34 -9.79
C PRO A 35 -30.30 10.37 -8.62
N VAL A 36 -30.64 9.62 -7.57
CA VAL A 36 -29.76 9.44 -6.41
C VAL A 36 -28.42 8.95 -6.95
N PRO A 37 -27.31 9.65 -6.72
CA PRO A 37 -26.02 9.22 -7.21
C PRO A 37 -25.78 7.81 -6.68
N SER A 38 -25.57 6.86 -7.58
CA SER A 38 -25.19 5.51 -7.20
C SER A 38 -23.93 5.61 -6.33
N PRO A 39 -23.86 4.90 -5.18
CA PRO A 39 -22.70 4.93 -4.32
C PRO A 39 -21.48 4.65 -5.19
N SER A 40 -20.51 5.58 -5.19
CA SER A 40 -19.30 5.41 -5.99
C SER A 40 -18.67 4.09 -5.57
N THR A 41 -18.70 3.10 -6.47
CA THR A 41 -17.96 1.84 -6.33
C THR A 41 -16.58 2.18 -5.79
N GLY A 42 -16.25 1.64 -4.61
CA GLY A 42 -15.11 2.01 -3.78
C GLY A 42 -13.88 2.41 -4.58
N GLN A 43 -13.40 3.63 -4.39
CA GLN A 43 -12.27 4.15 -5.15
C GLN A 43 -11.01 3.36 -4.77
N GLU A 44 -10.60 2.50 -5.69
CA GLU A 44 -9.31 1.82 -5.63
C GLU A 44 -8.18 2.87 -5.53
N GLN A 45 -7.39 2.79 -4.46
CA GLN A 45 -6.29 3.73 -4.19
C GLN A 45 -4.97 2.96 -4.04
N VAL A 46 -3.88 3.52 -4.58
CA VAL A 46 -2.52 3.04 -4.31
C VAL A 46 -1.88 3.90 -3.23
N VAL A 47 -1.45 3.24 -2.16
CA VAL A 47 -0.73 3.81 -1.03
C VAL A 47 0.76 3.63 -1.26
N TRP A 48 1.47 4.71 -1.51
CA TRP A 48 2.90 4.64 -1.76
C TRP A 48 3.71 4.64 -0.46
N ALA A 49 4.91 4.09 -0.53
CA ALA A 49 5.88 4.10 0.55
C ALA A 49 6.12 5.49 1.13
N LEU A 50 6.09 5.63 2.46
CA LEU A 50 6.40 6.89 3.15
C LEU A 50 7.74 6.86 3.87
N ALA A 51 8.17 5.68 4.33
CA ALA A 51 9.50 5.47 4.85
C ALA A 51 10.08 4.17 4.29
N ALA A 52 11.41 4.11 4.21
CA ALA A 52 12.13 2.93 3.81
C ALA A 52 13.45 2.87 4.58
N ARG A 53 13.88 1.66 4.96
CA ARG A 53 15.15 1.42 5.64
C ARG A 53 15.80 0.16 5.11
N GLY A 54 17.11 0.15 5.10
CA GLY A 54 17.92 -1.00 4.72
C GLY A 54 18.89 -1.38 5.83
N PRO A 55 19.65 -2.48 5.66
CA PRO A 55 20.59 -2.95 6.67
C PRO A 55 21.70 -1.95 7.04
N PHE A 56 22.03 -1.01 6.15
CA PHE A 56 23.08 0.02 6.36
C PHE A 56 22.53 1.45 6.37
N ASP A 57 21.22 1.61 6.18
CA ASP A 57 20.53 2.91 6.27
C ASP A 57 19.26 2.69 7.08
N LEU A 58 19.44 2.56 8.40
CA LEU A 58 18.37 2.21 9.34
C LEU A 58 17.29 3.29 9.43
N ASN A 59 17.63 4.53 9.10
CA ASN A 59 16.75 5.69 9.17
C ASN A 59 16.24 6.13 7.78
N GLY A 60 16.74 5.56 6.69
CA GLY A 60 16.34 5.95 5.34
C GLY A 60 16.83 7.34 4.92
N THR A 61 17.91 7.82 5.53
CA THR A 61 18.38 9.20 5.39
C THR A 61 19.42 9.36 4.28
N ASP A 62 19.99 8.27 3.77
CA ASP A 62 20.98 8.34 2.70
C ASP A 62 20.35 8.91 1.40
N THR A 63 21.12 9.76 0.73
CA THR A 63 20.74 10.44 -0.51
C THR A 63 21.57 10.00 -1.70
N SER A 64 22.57 9.14 -1.47
CA SER A 64 23.44 8.59 -2.51
C SER A 64 22.63 7.85 -3.61
N PRO A 65 23.19 7.70 -4.82
CA PRO A 65 22.58 6.87 -5.84
C PRO A 65 22.36 5.45 -5.32
N GLY A 66 21.13 4.94 -5.43
CA GLY A 66 20.74 3.61 -4.96
C GLY A 66 20.24 3.53 -3.52
N ALA A 67 20.21 4.64 -2.79
CA ALA A 67 19.72 4.70 -1.42
C ALA A 67 18.23 4.29 -1.30
N VAL A 68 17.82 3.78 -0.14
CA VAL A 68 16.43 3.33 0.11
C VAL A 68 15.41 4.46 -0.01
N ARG A 69 15.83 5.71 0.22
CA ARG A 69 15.01 6.92 0.01
C ARG A 69 14.47 7.04 -1.41
N ARG A 70 15.09 6.37 -2.40
CA ARG A 70 14.62 6.35 -3.78
C ARG A 70 13.28 5.62 -3.96
N LEU A 71 12.83 4.85 -2.96
CA LEU A 71 11.55 4.14 -2.96
C LEU A 71 10.37 4.98 -2.49
N LEU A 72 10.61 6.15 -1.90
CA LEU A 72 9.56 6.94 -1.26
C LEU A 72 8.67 7.64 -2.29
N GLY A 73 7.36 7.62 -2.01
CA GLY A 73 6.34 8.26 -2.81
C GLY A 73 5.96 7.50 -4.08
N ALA A 74 5.10 8.14 -4.88
CA ALA A 74 4.65 7.59 -6.15
C ALA A 74 5.81 7.46 -7.16
N PRO A 75 5.69 6.56 -8.16
CA PRO A 75 6.65 6.46 -9.24
C PRO A 75 6.90 7.81 -9.90
N LYS A 76 8.17 8.21 -9.98
CA LYS A 76 8.58 9.44 -10.67
C LYS A 76 8.27 9.30 -12.15
N LYS A 77 7.92 10.42 -12.81
CA LYS A 77 7.71 10.47 -14.27
C LYS A 77 8.88 9.85 -15.05
N ALA A 78 10.12 10.12 -14.63
CA ALA A 78 11.31 9.56 -15.26
C ALA A 78 11.41 8.02 -15.14
N GLN A 79 10.82 7.41 -14.11
CA GLN A 79 10.75 5.95 -13.97
C GLN A 79 9.67 5.36 -14.89
N THR A 80 8.49 5.99 -14.96
CA THR A 80 7.32 5.45 -15.68
C THR A 80 7.44 5.56 -17.20
N ILE A 81 8.19 6.54 -17.72
CA ILE A 81 8.42 6.69 -19.17
C ILE A 81 9.56 5.80 -19.70
N ARG A 82 10.24 5.04 -18.83
CA ARG A 82 11.34 4.18 -19.28
C ARG A 82 10.81 3.05 -20.16
N LYS A 83 11.46 2.88 -21.30
CA LYS A 83 11.16 1.81 -22.27
C LYS A 83 12.13 0.62 -22.20
N LYS A 84 13.28 0.78 -21.51
CA LYS A 84 14.35 -0.24 -21.47
C LYS A 84 14.59 -0.74 -20.04
N CYS A 85 14.66 -2.06 -19.90
CA CYS A 85 15.06 -2.74 -18.67
C CYS A 85 16.58 -2.73 -18.61
N LYS A 86 17.16 -1.78 -17.88
CA LYS A 86 18.62 -1.62 -17.79
C LYS A 86 19.02 -0.93 -16.48
N PRO A 87 20.25 -1.09 -16.01
CA PRO A 87 20.75 -0.35 -14.85
C PRO A 87 20.59 1.16 -15.03
N ASP A 88 20.32 1.86 -13.94
CA ASP A 88 20.14 3.31 -13.87
C ASP A 88 21.15 3.98 -12.93
N GLY A 89 22.16 3.25 -12.46
CA GLY A 89 23.16 3.75 -11.51
C GLY A 89 22.63 4.04 -10.11
N GLY A 90 21.32 3.91 -9.87
CA GLY A 90 20.67 4.26 -8.61
C GLY A 90 20.11 5.69 -8.57
N ASP A 91 20.11 6.42 -9.68
CA ASP A 91 19.56 7.79 -9.73
C ASP A 91 18.04 7.81 -9.54
N LEU A 92 17.37 6.78 -10.05
CA LEU A 92 15.92 6.65 -10.04
C LEU A 92 15.45 5.44 -9.23
N SER A 93 16.32 4.69 -8.56
CA SER A 93 15.93 3.45 -7.90
C SER A 93 16.76 3.17 -6.68
N TRP A 94 16.20 2.34 -5.80
CA TRP A 94 16.99 1.64 -4.81
C TRP A 94 17.70 0.45 -5.48
N ILE A 95 18.97 0.28 -5.12
CA ILE A 95 19.81 -0.85 -5.52
C ILE A 95 20.46 -1.38 -4.23
N PRO A 96 20.34 -2.68 -3.91
CA PRO A 96 21.00 -3.25 -2.73
C PRO A 96 22.50 -2.94 -2.75
N THR A 97 23.04 -2.41 -1.65
CA THR A 97 24.45 -2.00 -1.57
C THR A 97 25.36 -3.09 -1.02
N SER A 98 24.81 -4.05 -0.27
CA SER A 98 25.57 -5.15 0.34
C SER A 98 25.24 -6.50 -0.29
N GLU A 99 26.12 -7.48 -0.07
CA GLU A 99 25.89 -8.87 -0.47
C GLU A 99 25.02 -9.62 0.55
N VAL A 100 25.27 -9.41 1.85
CA VAL A 100 24.56 -10.08 2.94
C VAL A 100 24.42 -9.12 4.13
N PRO A 101 23.20 -8.84 4.63
CA PRO A 101 21.90 -9.20 4.05
C PRO A 101 21.47 -8.21 2.95
N ARG A 102 20.60 -8.64 2.03
CA ARG A 102 19.97 -7.78 1.01
C ARG A 102 18.48 -7.68 1.23
N TYR A 103 18.05 -6.68 1.99
CA TYR A 103 16.64 -6.39 2.14
C TYR A 103 16.38 -4.88 2.19
N VAL A 104 15.13 -4.53 1.97
CA VAL A 104 14.57 -3.22 2.30
C VAL A 104 13.25 -3.40 3.02
N ASP A 105 13.09 -2.71 4.14
CA ASP A 105 11.81 -2.56 4.80
C ASP A 105 11.18 -1.25 4.32
N VAL A 106 9.97 -1.31 3.81
CA VAL A 106 9.18 -0.17 3.37
C VAL A 106 7.98 -0.04 4.28
N ARG A 107 7.65 1.16 4.73
CA ARG A 107 6.50 1.42 5.60
C ARG A 107 5.45 2.23 4.87
N PHE A 108 4.20 1.85 5.12
CA PHE A 108 3.03 2.61 4.73
C PHE A 108 2.49 3.27 6.00
N GLU A 109 2.16 4.54 5.93
CA GLU A 109 1.51 5.25 7.02
C GLU A 109 0.28 5.93 6.42
N ILE A 110 -0.90 5.47 6.83
CA ILE A 110 -2.16 6.11 6.50
C ILE A 110 -3.00 6.16 7.75
N ASP A 111 -3.65 7.30 7.92
CA ASP A 111 -4.78 7.50 8.80
C ASP A 111 -6.06 7.53 7.93
N PRO A 112 -6.99 6.57 8.08
CA PRO A 112 -6.99 5.46 9.03
C PRO A 112 -6.02 4.32 8.66
N SER A 113 -5.65 3.52 9.66
CA SER A 113 -4.81 2.33 9.47
C SER A 113 -5.39 1.37 8.41
N ILE A 114 -4.52 0.82 7.56
CA ILE A 114 -4.92 -0.11 6.49
C ILE A 114 -5.02 -1.52 7.08
N LEU A 115 -6.19 -2.15 6.98
CA LEU A 115 -6.32 -3.56 7.35
C LEU A 115 -5.87 -4.47 6.21
N VAL A 116 -5.43 -5.67 6.55
CA VAL A 116 -5.08 -6.71 5.56
C VAL A 116 -6.28 -7.04 4.66
N SER A 117 -7.50 -6.98 5.19
CA SER A 117 -8.73 -7.21 4.44
C SER A 117 -9.03 -6.15 3.37
N ASP A 118 -8.55 -4.92 3.57
CA ASP A 118 -8.70 -3.81 2.61
C ASP A 118 -7.61 -3.85 1.54
N ALA A 119 -6.47 -4.49 1.83
CA ALA A 119 -5.33 -4.55 0.95
C ALA A 119 -5.48 -5.66 -0.12
N LYS A 120 -5.49 -5.26 -1.39
CA LYS A 120 -5.70 -6.13 -2.56
C LYS A 120 -4.40 -6.77 -3.04
N GLU A 121 -3.41 -5.95 -3.36
CA GLU A 121 -2.13 -6.37 -3.92
C GLU A 121 -1.00 -5.40 -3.56
N LEU A 122 0.22 -5.92 -3.50
CA LEU A 122 1.44 -5.13 -3.43
C LEU A 122 1.95 -4.88 -4.85
N GLN A 123 2.33 -3.66 -5.15
CA GLN A 123 2.92 -3.25 -6.41
C GLN A 123 4.39 -2.89 -6.23
N ILE A 124 5.25 -3.48 -7.06
CA ILE A 124 6.69 -3.19 -7.09
C ILE A 124 7.08 -2.78 -8.50
N LEU A 125 7.58 -1.56 -8.65
CA LEU A 125 8.11 -1.07 -9.91
C LEU A 125 9.57 -1.52 -10.07
N VAL A 126 9.82 -2.43 -11.00
CA VAL A 126 11.15 -2.92 -11.34
C VAL A 126 11.67 -2.17 -12.56
N LEU A 127 12.85 -1.55 -12.45
CA LEU A 127 13.50 -0.79 -13.54
C LEU A 127 14.66 -1.56 -14.20
N ASN A 128 15.26 -2.48 -13.44
CA ASN A 128 16.29 -3.41 -13.87
C ASN A 128 16.07 -4.74 -13.11
N ARG A 129 16.08 -5.87 -13.82
CA ARG A 129 15.99 -7.20 -13.18
C ARG A 129 17.33 -7.65 -12.59
N GLY A 130 18.44 -7.19 -13.17
CA GLY A 130 19.76 -7.73 -12.87
C GLY A 130 19.94 -9.16 -13.42
N ALA A 131 20.90 -9.89 -12.84
CA ALA A 131 21.24 -11.26 -13.21
C ALA A 131 20.83 -12.31 -12.16
N LEU A 132 20.26 -11.88 -11.02
CA LEU A 132 19.84 -12.77 -9.94
C LEU A 132 18.66 -13.65 -10.38
N LYS A 133 18.72 -14.93 -10.01
CA LYS A 133 17.65 -15.91 -10.23
C LYS A 133 17.44 -16.75 -8.96
N PRO A 134 16.33 -16.58 -8.22
CA PRO A 134 15.30 -15.55 -8.42
C PRO A 134 15.82 -14.14 -8.13
N VAL A 135 15.06 -13.10 -8.53
CA VAL A 135 15.38 -11.70 -8.18
C VAL A 135 15.06 -11.43 -6.72
N PHE A 136 13.82 -11.69 -6.31
CA PHE A 136 13.37 -11.65 -4.93
C PHE A 136 13.59 -13.03 -4.30
N SER A 137 14.15 -13.12 -3.10
CA SER A 137 14.15 -14.39 -2.36
C SER A 137 12.79 -14.59 -1.68
N SER A 138 12.31 -13.55 -0.99
CA SER A 138 10.95 -13.47 -0.47
C SER A 138 10.44 -12.02 -0.46
N ILE A 139 9.12 -11.88 -0.46
CA ILE A 139 8.43 -10.64 -0.17
C ILE A 139 7.50 -10.93 1.00
N GLU A 140 7.57 -10.13 2.06
CA GLU A 140 6.84 -10.33 3.30
C GLU A 140 6.07 -9.05 3.64
N ILE A 141 4.79 -9.17 3.96
CA ILE A 141 4.01 -8.06 4.50
C ILE A 141 4.15 -8.04 6.02
N MET A 142 4.49 -6.87 6.56
CA MET A 142 4.63 -6.67 7.99
C MET A 142 3.28 -6.23 8.55
N VAL A 143 2.69 -7.04 9.42
CA VAL A 143 1.36 -6.76 10.00
C VAL A 143 1.41 -6.70 11.51
N LYS A 144 0.41 -6.06 12.12
CA LYS A 144 0.26 -5.98 13.58
C LYS A 144 -1.19 -6.23 13.97
N ALA A 145 -1.42 -7.20 14.84
CA ALA A 145 -2.73 -7.49 15.43
C ALA A 145 -2.80 -6.92 16.85
N GLY A 146 -3.64 -5.91 17.08
CA GLY A 146 -3.81 -5.28 18.40
C GLY A 146 -2.49 -4.77 18.99
N THR A 147 -2.13 -5.25 20.18
CA THR A 147 -0.90 -4.88 20.90
C THR A 147 0.28 -5.82 20.63
N SER A 148 0.08 -6.88 19.85
CA SER A 148 1.13 -7.85 19.54
C SER A 148 2.30 -7.21 18.77
N PRO A 149 3.51 -7.80 18.85
CA PRO A 149 4.62 -7.40 17.99
C PRO A 149 4.27 -7.53 16.50
N ALA A 150 4.94 -6.72 15.68
CA ALA A 150 4.82 -6.84 14.22
C ALA A 150 5.28 -8.22 13.76
N THR A 151 4.47 -8.89 12.94
CA THR A 151 4.75 -10.24 12.43
C THR A 151 4.88 -10.19 10.90
N PRO A 152 5.93 -10.78 10.31
CA PRO A 152 6.03 -10.93 8.86
C PRO A 152 5.09 -12.04 8.39
N LEU A 153 4.27 -11.75 7.38
CA LEU A 153 3.52 -12.76 6.64
C LEU A 153 4.11 -12.86 5.24
N LEU A 154 4.48 -14.07 4.81
CA LEU A 154 5.05 -14.28 3.49
C LEU A 154 4.00 -13.94 2.41
N LEU A 155 4.37 -13.19 1.39
CA LEU A 155 3.48 -12.82 0.29
C LEU A 155 3.89 -13.54 -0.99
N HIS A 156 5.19 -13.67 -1.19
CA HIS A 156 5.75 -14.27 -2.39
C HIS A 156 7.10 -14.90 -2.09
N THR A 157 7.34 -16.09 -2.65
CA THR A 157 8.67 -16.73 -2.69
C THR A 157 9.15 -16.70 -4.13
N GLY A 158 10.33 -16.15 -4.36
CA GLY A 158 10.85 -16.05 -5.72
C GLY A 158 11.14 -17.41 -6.33
N SER A 159 11.08 -17.47 -7.65
CA SER A 159 11.42 -18.66 -8.44
C SER A 159 12.46 -18.33 -9.51
N ALA A 160 13.35 -19.28 -9.82
CA ALA A 160 14.33 -19.11 -10.89
C ALA A 160 13.69 -18.84 -12.27
N ASN A 161 12.44 -19.27 -12.44
CA ASN A 161 11.63 -19.09 -13.67
C ASN A 161 10.66 -17.90 -13.58
N GLU A 162 10.77 -17.07 -12.54
CA GLU A 162 9.89 -15.93 -12.35
C GLU A 162 10.06 -14.91 -13.48
N THR A 163 8.93 -14.55 -14.09
CA THR A 163 8.86 -13.55 -15.16
C THR A 163 8.38 -12.22 -14.60
N LEU A 164 9.33 -11.38 -14.22
CA LEU A 164 9.06 -10.00 -13.81
C LEU A 164 8.96 -9.08 -15.03
N LYS A 165 7.90 -8.28 -15.09
CA LYS A 165 7.80 -7.13 -16.00
C LYS A 165 8.95 -6.16 -15.71
N CYS A 166 9.66 -5.75 -16.76
CA CYS A 166 10.77 -4.81 -16.65
C CYS A 166 11.00 -4.04 -17.95
N PRO A 167 11.07 -2.69 -17.92
CA PRO A 167 10.65 -1.87 -16.80
C PRO A 167 9.13 -2.02 -16.60
N GLY A 168 8.65 -2.13 -15.37
CA GLY A 168 7.21 -2.28 -15.14
C GLY A 168 6.80 -2.58 -13.71
N ILE A 169 5.51 -2.37 -13.44
CA ILE A 169 4.87 -2.70 -12.17
C ILE A 169 4.54 -4.20 -12.15
N ASN A 170 5.02 -4.88 -11.11
CA ASN A 170 4.70 -6.27 -10.80
C ASN A 170 3.74 -6.27 -9.61
N SER A 171 2.63 -6.99 -9.73
CA SER A 171 1.56 -7.06 -8.72
C SER A 171 1.60 -8.40 -8.01
N PHE A 172 1.61 -8.38 -6.68
CA PHE A 172 1.64 -9.55 -5.82
C PHE A 172 0.36 -9.59 -4.98
N PRO A 173 -0.57 -10.52 -5.25
CA PRO A 173 -1.89 -10.53 -4.61
C PRO A 173 -1.81 -10.94 -3.13
N LEU A 174 -2.33 -10.13 -2.21
CA LEU A 174 -2.26 -10.38 -0.77
C LEU A 174 -3.22 -11.48 -0.34
N THR A 175 -4.51 -11.34 -0.67
CA THR A 175 -5.55 -12.22 -0.15
C THR A 175 -5.31 -13.69 -0.51
N ALA A 176 -4.87 -13.97 -1.73
CA ALA A 176 -4.62 -15.34 -2.20
C ALA A 176 -3.41 -15.96 -1.48
N ALA A 177 -2.31 -15.21 -1.37
CA ALA A 177 -1.10 -15.67 -0.69
C ALA A 177 -1.35 -15.95 0.79
N LEU A 178 -2.05 -15.04 1.48
CA LEU A 178 -2.31 -15.16 2.91
C LEU A 178 -3.34 -16.26 3.23
N LYS A 179 -4.32 -16.51 2.35
CA LYS A 179 -5.25 -17.64 2.50
C LYS A 179 -4.57 -19.00 2.33
N ALA A 180 -3.56 -19.07 1.47
CA ALA A 180 -2.79 -20.29 1.27
C ALA A 180 -1.88 -20.62 2.46
N GLN A 181 -1.65 -19.67 3.37
CA GLN A 181 -0.82 -19.89 4.54
C GLN A 181 -1.57 -20.53 5.69
N GLN A 182 -0.92 -21.51 6.30
CA GLN A 182 -1.34 -22.10 7.57
C GLN A 182 -0.95 -21.16 8.72
N LEU A 183 -1.61 -20.01 8.81
CA LEU A 183 -1.41 -19.08 9.91
C LEU A 183 -1.96 -19.68 11.21
N PRO A 184 -1.31 -19.46 12.36
CA PRO A 184 -1.88 -19.82 13.66
C PRO A 184 -3.25 -19.14 13.84
N GLY A 185 -4.32 -19.92 14.00
CA GLY A 185 -5.70 -19.41 14.05
C GLY A 185 -6.35 -19.16 12.68
N GLY A 186 -5.68 -19.52 11.58
CA GLY A 186 -6.15 -19.38 10.21
C GLY A 186 -6.08 -17.97 9.65
N TYR A 187 -6.68 -17.76 8.47
CA TYR A 187 -6.68 -16.45 7.80
C TYR A 187 -7.50 -15.39 8.55
N GLY A 188 -8.49 -15.80 9.36
CA GLY A 188 -9.42 -14.90 10.08
C GLY A 188 -8.69 -13.81 10.89
N PRO A 189 -7.86 -14.17 11.89
CA PRO A 189 -7.12 -13.19 12.70
C PRO A 189 -6.19 -12.28 11.88
N ALA A 190 -5.65 -12.76 10.76
CA ALA A 190 -4.77 -11.96 9.93
C ALA A 190 -5.52 -10.89 9.12
N ARG A 191 -6.81 -11.08 8.82
CA ARG A 191 -7.63 -10.12 8.06
C ARG A 191 -7.81 -8.79 8.76
N ASP A 192 -7.87 -8.83 10.08
CA ASP A 192 -8.11 -7.66 10.93
C ASP A 192 -6.79 -7.06 11.44
N ALA A 193 -5.65 -7.62 11.04
CA ALA A 193 -4.35 -7.05 11.34
C ALA A 193 -4.11 -5.77 10.51
N VAL A 194 -3.43 -4.81 11.12
CA VAL A 194 -2.99 -3.57 10.48
C VAL A 194 -1.73 -3.83 9.67
N VAL A 195 -1.72 -3.39 8.42
CA VAL A 195 -0.53 -3.39 7.57
C VAL A 195 0.40 -2.25 7.97
N LEU A 196 1.62 -2.58 8.39
CA LEU A 196 2.65 -1.62 8.74
C LEU A 196 3.60 -1.30 7.57
N GLY A 197 3.75 -2.23 6.64
CA GLY A 197 4.78 -2.16 5.62
C GLY A 197 5.04 -3.49 4.93
N VAL A 198 6.13 -3.54 4.17
CA VAL A 198 6.61 -4.72 3.46
C VAL A 198 8.12 -4.82 3.60
N ARG A 199 8.62 -6.04 3.80
CA ARG A 199 10.03 -6.39 3.64
C ARG A 199 10.23 -7.08 2.30
N ILE A 200 11.13 -6.54 1.48
CA ILE A 200 11.54 -7.15 0.21
C ILE A 200 12.94 -7.70 0.41
N ASN A 201 13.07 -9.03 0.37
CA ASN A 201 14.35 -9.71 0.42
C ASN A 201 14.83 -10.00 -1.01
N ILE A 202 16.06 -9.62 -1.31
CA ILE A 202 16.71 -9.88 -2.60
C ILE A 202 17.65 -11.07 -2.44
N THR A 203 17.73 -11.92 -3.45
CA THR A 203 18.62 -13.08 -3.45
C THR A 203 20.07 -12.69 -3.11
N ALA A 204 20.68 -13.42 -2.17
CA ALA A 204 21.98 -13.10 -1.59
C ALA A 204 23.19 -13.52 -2.46
N THR A 205 22.96 -14.13 -3.64
CA THR A 205 24.05 -14.56 -4.54
C THR A 205 24.94 -13.38 -4.92
N ALA A 206 26.25 -13.54 -4.77
CA ALA A 206 27.24 -12.54 -5.16
C ALA A 206 27.10 -12.18 -6.66
N VAL A 207 27.37 -10.93 -7.01
CA VAL A 207 27.36 -10.48 -8.41
C VAL A 207 28.61 -9.66 -8.72
N ALA A 208 29.17 -9.86 -9.90
CA ALA A 208 30.44 -9.24 -10.28
C ALA A 208 30.37 -7.71 -10.40
N LYS A 209 29.18 -7.15 -10.68
CA LYS A 209 28.99 -5.70 -10.89
C LYS A 209 27.66 -5.25 -10.31
N ARG A 210 27.63 -4.04 -9.77
CA ARG A 210 26.40 -3.41 -9.24
C ARG A 210 25.24 -3.39 -10.25
N GLY A 211 25.53 -3.20 -11.55
CA GLY A 211 24.50 -3.23 -12.61
C GLY A 211 23.82 -4.60 -12.82
N LEU A 212 24.36 -5.66 -12.22
CA LEU A 212 23.74 -6.99 -12.22
C LEU A 212 22.79 -7.19 -11.03
N LEU A 213 22.65 -6.20 -10.14
CA LEU A 213 21.63 -6.18 -9.11
C LEU A 213 20.32 -5.60 -9.64
N PRO A 214 19.17 -5.99 -9.06
CA PRO A 214 17.90 -5.38 -9.40
C PRO A 214 17.84 -3.91 -8.97
N SER A 215 17.10 -3.12 -9.75
CA SER A 215 16.77 -1.71 -9.47
C SER A 215 15.27 -1.60 -9.21
N ILE A 216 14.88 -1.20 -7.99
CA ILE A 216 13.47 -1.01 -7.61
C ILE A 216 13.16 0.49 -7.55
N GLY A 217 12.20 0.93 -8.36
CA GLY A 217 11.84 2.35 -8.49
C GLY A 217 10.82 2.84 -7.46
N ALA A 218 9.87 1.99 -7.07
CA ALA A 218 8.79 2.34 -6.15
C ALA A 218 8.13 1.08 -5.59
N VAL A 219 7.50 1.23 -4.43
CA VAL A 219 6.67 0.21 -3.78
C VAL A 219 5.37 0.84 -3.32
N GLY A 220 4.25 0.23 -3.67
CA GLY A 220 2.92 0.72 -3.30
C GLY A 220 1.96 -0.41 -2.94
N LEU A 221 1.02 -0.13 -2.05
CA LEU A 221 -0.02 -1.05 -1.63
C LEU A 221 -1.35 -0.62 -2.22
N HIS A 222 -1.97 -1.50 -3.00
CA HIS A 222 -3.28 -1.25 -3.58
C HIS A 222 -4.37 -1.62 -2.56
N VAL A 223 -5.20 -0.66 -2.17
CA VAL A 223 -6.26 -0.81 -1.17
C VAL A 223 -7.64 -0.54 -1.77
N LYS A 224 -8.64 -1.24 -1.23
CA LYS A 224 -10.07 -0.96 -1.44
C LYS A 224 -10.47 0.06 -0.38
N LYS A 225 -11.03 1.19 -0.78
CA LYS A 225 -11.70 2.13 0.11
C LYS A 225 -13.21 2.01 -0.03
#